data_AF-A0A2N2S4M9-F1
#
_entry.id   AF-A0A2N2S4M9-F1
#
_cell.length_a   1.000
_cell.length_b   1.000
_cell.length_c   1.000
_cell.angle_alpha   90.00
_cell.angle_beta   90.00
_cell.angle_gamma   90.00
#
_symmetry.space_group_name_H-M   'P 1'
#
loop_
_entity.id
_entity.type
_entity.pdbx_description
1 polymer ?
#
loop_
_entity_poly.entity_id
_entity_poly.type
_entity_poly.pdbx_seq_one_letter_code
_entity_poly.pdbx_strand_id
1 'polypeptide(L)'
;MTPEEELHPDDVQQHLREVQELLARQKVVENLVHRQDMPRHELVENLVHKQHEAGLRAKLDTLHPADIGFILEALPHEERLYVWDLVKAERDGEILLEVSDAVRESLIETMAPHELKAAAESLDADELADLAPDLPPEVIQDVFQSLDSEGREQLRAAMSYPEDSVGSLMDFDMVTVREDITLEVVLRYLRRFDDLPDHTDKLFVVDRDDHLMGILSLESLLINDPETEVVAV
;
A
#
# COMPACT_ATOMS: atom_id res chain seq x y z
N MET A 1 -9.42 -16.76 10.74
CA MET A 1 -8.50 -16.40 11.84
C MET A 1 -7.07 -16.52 11.32
N THR A 2 -6.71 -15.67 10.36
CA THR A 2 -5.41 -15.02 10.46
C THR A 2 -5.52 -14.12 11.69
N PRO A 3 -4.60 -14.20 12.66
CA PRO A 3 -4.51 -13.14 13.65
C PRO A 3 -4.22 -11.87 12.87
N GLU A 4 -4.87 -10.77 13.24
CA GLU A 4 -4.38 -9.43 12.92
C GLU A 4 -2.86 -9.45 13.11
N GLU A 5 -2.11 -9.15 12.05
CA GLU A 5 -0.68 -8.85 12.15
C GLU A 5 -0.57 -7.53 12.92
N GLU A 6 -0.83 -7.59 14.24
CA GLU A 6 -0.29 -6.62 15.17
C GLU A 6 1.21 -6.62 14.93
N LEU A 7 1.70 -5.60 14.23
CA LEU A 7 3.12 -5.30 14.03
C LEU A 7 3.81 -5.37 15.38
N HIS A 8 4.34 -6.55 15.72
CA HIS A 8 5.11 -6.71 16.93
C HIS A 8 6.37 -5.87 16.70
N PRO A 9 6.67 -4.87 17.55
CA PRO A 9 7.83 -4.00 17.34
C PRO A 9 9.15 -4.78 17.23
N ASP A 10 9.17 -6.00 17.76
CA ASP A 10 10.28 -6.94 17.68
C ASP A 10 10.52 -7.48 16.25
N ASP A 11 9.46 -7.64 15.43
CA ASP A 11 9.52 -8.20 14.08
C ASP A 11 10.08 -7.19 13.07
N VAL A 12 9.61 -5.94 13.11
CA VAL A 12 10.12 -4.86 12.23
C VAL A 12 11.60 -4.58 12.49
N GLN A 13 11.99 -4.54 13.77
CA GLN A 13 13.39 -4.40 14.17
C GLN A 13 14.25 -5.59 13.72
N GLN A 14 13.68 -6.79 13.67
CA GLN A 14 14.36 -7.94 13.11
C GLN A 14 14.52 -7.81 11.60
N HIS A 15 13.50 -7.39 10.87
CA HIS A 15 13.56 -7.16 9.43
C HIS A 15 14.61 -6.11 9.05
N LEU A 16 14.68 -5.00 9.80
CA LEU A 16 15.73 -4.00 9.62
C LEU A 16 17.13 -4.59 9.80
N ARG A 17 17.37 -5.37 10.86
CA ARG A 17 18.67 -6.02 11.09
C ARG A 17 19.03 -6.97 9.94
N GLU A 18 18.07 -7.76 9.46
CA GLU A 18 18.29 -8.68 8.35
C GLU A 18 18.67 -7.93 7.06
N VAL A 19 17.98 -6.83 6.74
CA VAL A 19 18.31 -5.99 5.58
C VAL A 19 19.69 -5.34 5.72
N GLN A 20 20.00 -4.78 6.90
CA GLN A 20 21.31 -4.21 7.18
C GLN A 20 22.43 -5.26 7.07
N GLU A 21 22.20 -6.49 7.52
CA GLU A 21 23.15 -7.59 7.35
C GLU A 21 23.36 -7.94 5.87
N LEU A 22 22.30 -7.97 5.05
CA LEU A 22 22.41 -8.22 3.61
C LEU A 22 23.22 -7.12 2.91
N LEU A 23 22.94 -5.84 3.22
CA LEU A 23 23.67 -4.69 2.70
C LEU A 23 25.14 -4.70 3.13
N ALA A 24 25.41 -4.99 4.41
CA ALA A 24 26.78 -5.09 4.93
C ALA A 24 27.56 -6.23 4.27
N ARG A 25 26.92 -7.40 4.06
CA ARG A 25 27.52 -8.53 3.34
C ARG A 25 27.85 -8.14 1.91
N GLN A 26 26.95 -7.48 1.20
CA GLN A 26 27.20 -6.99 -0.16
C GLN A 26 28.43 -6.09 -0.21
N LYS A 27 28.52 -5.05 0.64
CA LYS A 27 29.68 -4.15 0.70
C LYS A 27 30.99 -4.90 0.94
N VAL A 28 30.99 -5.91 1.81
CA VAL A 28 32.19 -6.71 2.07
C VAL A 28 32.58 -7.55 0.84
N VAL A 29 31.61 -8.22 0.21
CA VAL A 29 31.88 -9.09 -0.93
C VAL A 29 32.33 -8.26 -2.13
N GLU A 30 31.69 -7.14 -2.45
CA GLU A 30 32.12 -6.23 -3.52
C GLU A 30 33.55 -5.73 -3.29
N ASN A 31 33.86 -5.28 -2.07
CA ASN A 31 35.23 -4.87 -1.74
C ASN A 31 36.26 -6.00 -1.87
N LEU A 32 35.87 -7.24 -1.56
CA LEU A 32 36.74 -8.41 -1.71
C LEU A 32 36.96 -8.79 -3.17
N VAL A 33 35.90 -8.80 -3.97
CA VAL A 33 35.96 -9.08 -5.41
C VAL A 33 36.80 -8.01 -6.10
N HIS A 34 36.55 -6.73 -5.83
CA HIS A 34 37.26 -5.59 -6.40
C HIS A 34 38.77 -5.61 -6.13
N ARG A 35 39.20 -6.13 -4.97
CA ARG A 35 40.63 -6.24 -4.60
C ARG A 35 41.36 -7.43 -5.24
N GLN A 36 40.65 -8.40 -5.82
CA GLN A 36 41.25 -9.59 -6.40
C GLN A 36 41.46 -9.43 -7.90
N ASP A 37 42.72 -9.52 -8.33
CA ASP A 37 43.06 -9.54 -9.75
C ASP A 37 42.90 -10.97 -10.31
N MET A 38 41.81 -11.21 -11.04
CA MET A 38 41.39 -12.55 -11.46
C MET A 38 40.89 -12.58 -12.92
N PRO A 39 41.07 -13.70 -13.65
CA PRO A 39 40.53 -13.81 -15.01
C PRO A 39 39.00 -13.71 -14.99
N ARG A 40 38.42 -12.90 -15.88
CA ARG A 40 36.98 -12.59 -15.94
C ARG A 40 36.43 -11.86 -14.69
N HIS A 41 37.25 -11.00 -14.07
CA HIS A 41 36.89 -10.16 -12.92
C HIS A 41 35.52 -9.47 -13.08
N GLU A 42 35.30 -8.73 -14.17
CA GLU A 42 34.03 -8.04 -14.44
C GLU A 42 32.81 -8.98 -14.46
N LEU A 43 32.97 -10.21 -14.96
CA LEU A 43 31.86 -11.17 -14.99
C LEU A 43 31.51 -11.66 -13.59
N VAL A 44 32.51 -11.91 -12.75
CA VAL A 44 32.30 -12.38 -11.37
C VAL A 44 31.71 -11.28 -10.51
N GLU A 45 32.19 -10.05 -10.64
CA GLU A 45 31.63 -8.88 -9.98
C GLU A 45 30.15 -8.70 -10.32
N ASN A 46 29.80 -8.72 -11.62
CA ASN A 46 28.41 -8.63 -12.06
C ASN A 46 27.51 -9.77 -11.54
N LEU A 47 28.02 -11.01 -11.50
CA LEU A 47 27.24 -12.16 -11.03
C LEU A 47 26.97 -12.09 -9.52
N VAL A 48 27.99 -11.71 -8.76
CA VAL A 48 27.89 -11.53 -7.31
C VAL A 48 26.90 -10.41 -6.99
N HIS A 49 27.03 -9.26 -7.66
CA HIS A 49 26.12 -8.13 -7.49
C HIS A 49 24.66 -8.54 -7.73
N LYS A 50 24.37 -9.18 -8.88
CA LYS A 50 23.03 -9.69 -9.21
C LYS A 50 22.49 -10.72 -8.21
N GLN A 51 23.36 -11.56 -7.65
CA GLN A 51 22.95 -12.52 -6.63
C GLN A 51 22.53 -11.81 -5.33
N HIS A 52 23.25 -10.76 -4.93
CA HIS A 52 22.92 -9.95 -3.76
C HIS A 52 21.62 -9.18 -3.97
N GLU A 53 21.46 -8.49 -5.11
CA GLU A 53 20.22 -7.81 -5.48
C GLU A 53 19.02 -8.77 -5.43
N ALA A 54 19.16 -9.97 -6.01
CA ALA A 54 18.10 -10.97 -6.01
C ALA A 54 17.74 -11.43 -4.59
N GLY A 55 18.73 -11.62 -3.71
CA GLY A 55 18.49 -11.99 -2.32
C GLY A 55 17.82 -10.89 -1.51
N LEU A 56 18.22 -9.63 -1.74
CA LEU A 56 17.64 -8.47 -1.07
C LEU A 56 16.21 -8.22 -1.57
N ARG A 57 15.97 -8.23 -2.89
CA ARG A 57 14.64 -8.15 -3.48
C ARG A 57 13.72 -9.26 -2.97
N ALA A 58 14.20 -10.50 -2.92
CA ALA A 58 13.41 -11.61 -2.38
C ALA A 58 13.02 -11.41 -0.91
N LYS A 59 13.84 -10.71 -0.11
CA LYS A 59 13.48 -10.35 1.27
C LYS A 59 12.48 -9.20 1.31
N LEU A 60 12.69 -8.14 0.53
CA LEU A 60 11.79 -6.99 0.47
C LEU A 60 10.39 -7.38 -0.02
N ASP A 61 10.31 -8.30 -0.99
CA ASP A 61 9.06 -8.84 -1.53
C ASP A 61 8.18 -9.56 -0.50
N THR A 62 8.73 -9.96 0.66
CA THR A 62 7.95 -10.60 1.73
C THR A 62 7.49 -9.64 2.82
N LEU A 63 7.95 -8.39 2.80
CA LEU A 63 7.65 -7.40 3.85
C LEU A 63 6.41 -6.60 3.50
N HIS A 64 5.67 -6.13 4.50
CA HIS A 64 4.57 -5.18 4.32
C HIS A 64 5.10 -3.80 3.89
N PRO A 65 4.33 -2.97 3.13
CA PRO A 65 4.75 -1.61 2.79
C PRO A 65 5.21 -0.78 3.99
N ALA A 66 4.48 -0.84 5.10
CA ALA A 66 4.84 -0.21 6.37
C ALA A 66 6.24 -0.59 6.89
N ASP A 67 6.61 -1.89 6.82
CA ASP A 67 7.93 -2.36 7.21
C ASP A 67 9.03 -1.82 6.30
N ILE A 68 8.74 -1.77 5.00
CA ILE A 68 9.67 -1.23 4.01
C ILE A 68 9.86 0.26 4.27
N GLY A 69 8.77 1.01 4.50
CA GLY A 69 8.81 2.41 4.89
C GLY A 69 9.73 2.62 6.10
N PHE A 70 9.48 1.88 7.19
CA PHE A 70 10.33 1.94 8.39
C PHE A 70 11.82 1.65 8.10
N ILE A 71 12.11 0.65 7.26
CA ILE A 71 13.47 0.32 6.88
C ILE A 71 14.11 1.47 6.09
N LEU A 72 13.40 2.04 5.12
CA LEU A 72 13.89 3.16 4.31
C LEU A 72 14.22 4.38 5.18
N GLU A 73 13.40 4.67 6.19
CA GLU A 73 13.65 5.75 7.14
C GLU A 73 14.92 5.52 7.98
N ALA A 74 15.14 4.29 8.41
CA ALA A 74 16.28 3.92 9.24
C ALA A 74 17.62 3.82 8.47
N LEU A 75 17.57 3.71 7.14
CA LEU A 75 18.76 3.58 6.30
C LEU A 75 19.41 4.94 5.98
N PRO A 76 20.75 5.00 5.87
CA PRO A 76 21.45 6.13 5.28
C PRO A 76 21.00 6.38 3.84
N HIS A 77 21.04 7.64 3.39
CA HIS A 77 20.51 8.06 2.09
C HIS A 77 20.95 7.20 0.89
N GLU A 78 22.25 6.87 0.76
CA GLU A 78 22.74 6.03 -0.34
C GLU A 78 22.18 4.59 -0.29
N GLU A 79 22.09 4.00 0.89
CA GLU A 79 21.53 2.65 1.07
C GLU A 79 20.01 2.64 0.86
N ARG A 80 19.33 3.72 1.29
CA ARG A 80 17.90 3.91 1.08
C ARG A 80 17.55 3.92 -0.40
N LEU A 81 18.20 4.75 -1.21
CA LEU A 81 17.93 4.83 -2.65
C LEU A 81 18.21 3.50 -3.34
N TYR A 82 19.27 2.81 -2.94
CA TYR A 82 19.56 1.48 -3.46
C TYR A 82 18.49 0.45 -3.08
N VAL A 83 17.97 0.49 -1.85
CA VAL A 83 16.86 -0.39 -1.43
C VAL A 83 15.57 -0.02 -2.18
N TRP A 84 15.29 1.27 -2.36
CA TRP A 84 14.14 1.79 -3.09
C TRP A 84 14.09 1.25 -4.52
N ASP A 85 15.20 1.33 -5.26
CA ASP A 85 15.32 0.77 -6.64
C ASP A 85 15.08 -0.75 -6.72
N LEU A 86 15.19 -1.47 -5.60
CA LEU A 86 15.00 -2.92 -5.56
C LEU A 86 13.55 -3.33 -5.27
N VAL A 87 12.73 -2.43 -4.76
CA VAL A 87 11.31 -2.67 -4.49
C VAL A 87 10.52 -2.70 -5.81
N LYS A 88 9.36 -3.35 -5.81
CA LYS A 88 8.49 -3.45 -6.97
C LYS A 88 7.68 -2.17 -7.14
N ALA A 89 7.66 -1.65 -8.37
CA ALA A 89 6.89 -0.47 -8.76
C ALA A 89 5.39 -0.53 -8.42
N GLU A 90 4.81 -1.73 -8.36
CA GLU A 90 3.41 -1.95 -7.96
C GLU A 90 3.11 -1.50 -6.52
N ARG A 91 4.15 -1.39 -5.68
CA ARG A 91 4.03 -1.09 -4.24
C ARG A 91 4.53 0.30 -3.89
N ASP A 92 4.98 1.07 -4.89
CA ASP A 92 5.61 2.37 -4.66
C ASP A 92 4.62 3.34 -4.00
N GLY A 93 3.35 3.34 -4.43
CA GLY A 93 2.30 4.18 -3.87
C GLY A 93 2.11 3.92 -2.38
N GLU A 94 1.82 2.67 -2.00
CA GLU A 94 1.64 2.24 -0.61
C GLU A 94 2.86 2.58 0.25
N ILE A 95 4.08 2.35 -0.25
CA ILE A 95 5.30 2.63 0.53
C ILE A 95 5.54 4.14 0.70
N LEU A 96 5.20 4.96 -0.30
CA LEU A 96 5.32 6.41 -0.21
C LEU A 96 4.41 6.96 0.90
N LEU A 97 3.23 6.38 1.12
CA LEU A 97 2.32 6.75 2.21
C LEU A 97 2.91 6.43 3.59
N GLU A 98 3.65 5.34 3.69
CA GLU A 98 4.20 4.81 4.95
C GLU A 98 5.49 5.50 5.43
N VAL A 99 6.12 6.31 4.58
CA VAL A 99 7.32 7.08 4.93
C VAL A 99 6.98 8.53 5.31
N SER A 100 7.78 9.09 6.21
CA SER A 100 7.74 10.52 6.55
C SER A 100 7.98 11.43 5.34
N ASP A 101 7.40 12.63 5.37
CA ASP A 101 7.45 13.63 4.31
C ASP A 101 8.88 13.87 3.79
N ALA A 102 9.86 13.98 4.69
CA ALA A 102 11.26 14.22 4.33
C ALA A 102 11.89 13.04 3.57
N VAL A 103 11.49 11.82 3.88
CA VAL A 103 11.95 10.63 3.17
C VAL A 103 11.21 10.53 1.84
N ARG A 104 9.89 10.71 1.85
CA ARG A 104 9.03 10.73 0.67
C ARG A 104 9.52 11.70 -0.40
N GLU A 105 9.80 12.95 -0.03
CA GLU A 105 10.34 13.97 -0.94
C GLU A 105 11.64 13.48 -1.60
N SER A 106 12.55 12.90 -0.82
CA SER A 106 13.82 12.37 -1.33
C SER A 106 13.67 11.19 -2.29
N LEU A 107 12.60 10.38 -2.13
CA LEU A 107 12.30 9.28 -3.04
C LEU A 107 11.66 9.80 -4.33
N ILE A 108 10.65 10.67 -4.22
CA ILE A 108 9.94 11.30 -5.35
C ILE A 108 10.92 12.04 -6.28
N GLU A 109 11.92 12.75 -5.73
CA GLU A 109 12.94 13.44 -6.53
C GLU A 109 13.76 12.52 -7.43
N THR A 110 13.87 11.24 -7.08
CA THR A 110 14.64 10.25 -7.85
C THR A 110 13.80 9.48 -8.87
N MET A 111 12.47 9.52 -8.74
CA MET A 111 11.56 8.78 -9.61
C MET A 111 11.34 9.48 -10.95
N ALA A 112 11.19 8.69 -12.00
CA ALA A 112 10.77 9.22 -13.29
C ALA A 112 9.26 9.57 -13.24
N PRO A 113 8.79 10.58 -14.02
CA PRO A 113 7.38 11.00 -14.00
C PRO A 113 6.37 9.87 -14.29
N HIS A 114 6.78 8.86 -15.09
CA HIS A 114 5.93 7.72 -15.40
C HIS A 114 5.82 6.71 -14.26
N GLU A 115 6.85 6.60 -13.40
CA GLU A 115 6.84 5.77 -12.19
C GLU A 115 5.96 6.43 -11.14
N LEU A 116 6.12 7.74 -10.92
CA LEU A 116 5.24 8.51 -10.03
C LEU A 116 3.77 8.42 -10.44
N LYS A 117 3.50 8.49 -11.74
CA LYS A 117 2.14 8.31 -12.25
C LYS A 117 1.62 6.91 -11.95
N ALA A 118 2.41 5.86 -12.20
CA ALA A 118 1.99 4.49 -11.93
C ALA A 118 1.74 4.25 -10.44
N ALA A 119 2.60 4.79 -9.57
CA ALA A 119 2.46 4.74 -8.12
C ALA A 119 1.21 5.49 -7.64
N ALA A 120 0.89 6.62 -8.24
CA ALA A 120 -0.34 7.36 -7.91
C ALA A 120 -1.60 6.65 -8.46
N GLU A 121 -1.54 6.04 -9.64
CA GLU A 121 -2.69 5.31 -10.22
C GLU A 121 -3.04 4.01 -9.49
N SER A 122 -2.16 3.50 -8.61
CA SER A 122 -2.45 2.32 -7.79
C SER A 122 -3.14 2.65 -6.46
N LEU A 123 -3.24 3.93 -6.10
CA LEU A 123 -3.79 4.39 -4.82
C LEU A 123 -5.26 4.75 -4.93
N ASP A 124 -5.97 4.59 -3.82
CA ASP A 124 -7.37 4.98 -3.70
C ASP A 124 -7.53 6.49 -3.49
N ALA A 125 -8.76 6.98 -3.49
CA ALA A 125 -9.04 8.42 -3.61
C ALA A 125 -8.57 9.25 -2.41
N ASP A 126 -8.65 8.70 -1.20
CA ASP A 126 -8.17 9.28 0.05
C ASP A 126 -6.65 9.20 0.15
N GLU A 127 -6.07 8.05 -0.14
CA GLU A 127 -4.62 7.86 -0.23
C GLU A 127 -3.95 8.81 -1.24
N LEU A 128 -4.58 8.98 -2.42
CA LEU A 128 -4.16 9.96 -3.40
C LEU A 128 -4.25 11.38 -2.87
N ALA A 129 -5.26 11.72 -2.08
CA ALA A 129 -5.39 13.04 -1.49
C ALA A 129 -4.29 13.31 -0.46
N ASP A 130 -3.86 12.30 0.29
CA ASP A 130 -2.75 12.36 1.24
C ASP A 130 -1.39 12.50 0.55
N LEU A 131 -1.19 11.83 -0.60
CA LEU A 131 0.06 11.91 -1.37
C LEU A 131 0.11 13.14 -2.30
N ALA A 132 -1.04 13.70 -2.68
CA ALA A 132 -1.12 14.78 -3.67
C ALA A 132 -0.29 16.04 -3.37
N PRO A 133 -0.12 16.50 -2.11
CA PRO A 133 0.71 17.67 -1.80
C PRO A 133 2.18 17.51 -2.21
N ASP A 134 2.69 16.28 -2.21
CA ASP A 134 4.10 15.97 -2.48
C ASP A 134 4.36 15.67 -3.96
N LEU A 135 3.31 15.43 -4.74
CA LEU A 135 3.43 15.06 -6.15
C LEU A 135 3.53 16.29 -7.07
N PRO A 136 4.26 16.18 -8.19
CA PRO A 136 4.25 17.21 -9.22
C PRO A 136 2.82 17.47 -9.74
N PRO A 137 2.41 18.73 -9.95
CA PRO A 137 1.04 19.05 -10.39
C PRO A 137 0.64 18.37 -11.71
N GLU A 138 1.60 18.12 -12.59
CA GLU A 138 1.41 17.43 -13.87
C GLU A 138 1.00 15.96 -13.65
N VAL A 139 1.59 15.29 -12.66
CA VAL A 139 1.25 13.89 -12.33
C VAL A 139 -0.17 13.81 -11.80
N ILE A 140 -0.54 14.67 -10.85
CA ILE A 140 -1.91 14.72 -10.30
C ILE A 140 -2.93 15.02 -11.37
N GLN A 141 -2.64 15.95 -12.29
CA GLN A 141 -3.54 16.27 -13.38
C GLN A 141 -3.75 15.10 -14.33
N ASP A 142 -2.71 14.29 -14.58
CA ASP A 142 -2.80 13.12 -15.43
C ASP A 142 -3.57 11.97 -14.76
N VAL A 143 -3.33 11.71 -13.47
CA VAL A 143 -4.07 10.73 -12.67
C VAL A 143 -5.54 11.12 -12.57
N PHE A 144 -5.84 12.39 -12.27
CA PHE A 144 -7.22 12.88 -12.24
C PHE A 144 -7.96 12.68 -13.57
N GLN A 145 -7.24 12.72 -14.71
CA GLN A 145 -7.82 12.46 -16.02
C GLN A 145 -8.03 10.97 -16.29
N SER A 146 -7.22 10.07 -15.73
CA SER A 146 -7.37 8.63 -15.92
C SER A 146 -8.49 8.03 -15.07
N LEU A 147 -8.82 8.63 -13.92
CA LEU A 147 -9.97 8.24 -13.10
C LEU A 147 -11.30 8.34 -13.86
N ASP A 148 -12.30 7.57 -13.46
CA ASP A 148 -13.65 7.63 -14.03
C ASP A 148 -14.46 8.82 -13.45
N SER A 149 -15.79 8.82 -13.59
CA SER A 149 -16.61 9.91 -13.01
C SER A 149 -16.68 9.86 -11.49
N GLU A 150 -16.73 8.64 -10.93
CA GLU A 150 -16.93 8.40 -9.50
C GLU A 150 -15.62 8.66 -8.74
N GLY A 151 -14.51 8.09 -9.20
CA GLY A 151 -13.19 8.31 -8.61
C GLY A 151 -12.76 9.79 -8.64
N ARG A 152 -13.12 10.54 -9.70
CA ARG A 152 -12.88 12.00 -9.75
C ARG A 152 -13.70 12.77 -8.73
N GLU A 153 -14.90 12.30 -8.40
CA GLU A 153 -15.76 12.94 -7.41
C GLU A 153 -15.26 12.64 -6.00
N GLN A 154 -14.89 11.39 -5.72
CA GLN A 154 -14.26 10.96 -4.47
C GLN A 154 -12.95 11.71 -4.21
N LEU A 155 -12.02 11.72 -5.18
CA LEU A 155 -10.74 12.45 -5.03
C LEU A 155 -10.96 13.95 -4.80
N ARG A 156 -11.93 14.56 -5.51
CA ARG A 156 -12.27 15.98 -5.26
C ARG A 156 -12.82 16.18 -3.85
N ALA A 157 -13.64 15.26 -3.35
CA ALA A 157 -14.19 15.32 -2.01
C ALA A 157 -13.06 15.20 -0.98
N ALA A 158 -12.21 14.18 -1.09
CA ALA A 158 -11.05 13.94 -0.24
C ALA A 158 -10.16 15.20 -0.12
N MET A 159 -9.75 15.77 -1.27
CA MET A 159 -8.92 16.98 -1.31
C MET A 159 -9.63 18.26 -0.85
N SER A 160 -10.96 18.26 -0.69
CA SER A 160 -11.73 19.44 -0.28
C SER A 160 -11.88 19.57 1.23
N TYR A 161 -11.68 18.47 1.96
CA TYR A 161 -11.80 18.46 3.40
C TYR A 161 -10.55 19.09 4.06
N PRO A 162 -10.73 19.87 5.15
CA PRO A 162 -9.59 20.37 5.90
C PRO A 162 -8.78 19.22 6.51
N GLU A 163 -7.47 19.41 6.62
CA GLU A 163 -6.60 18.56 7.44
C GLU A 163 -7.16 18.39 8.87
N ASP A 164 -6.90 17.23 9.48
CA ASP A 164 -7.40 16.82 10.80
C ASP A 164 -8.94 16.73 10.92
N SER A 165 -9.67 16.72 9.80
CA SER A 165 -11.12 16.49 9.80
C SER A 165 -11.46 15.03 9.57
N VAL A 166 -12.67 14.62 9.93
CA VAL A 166 -13.14 13.26 9.63
C VAL A 166 -13.12 13.01 8.12
N GLY A 167 -13.43 14.02 7.31
CA GLY A 167 -13.46 13.88 5.85
C GLY A 167 -12.08 13.74 5.22
N SER A 168 -11.01 14.26 5.84
CA SER A 168 -9.65 14.05 5.36
C SER A 168 -9.08 12.68 5.73
N LEU A 169 -9.75 11.94 6.63
CA LEU A 169 -9.39 10.58 7.03
C LEU A 169 -10.43 9.55 6.53
N MET A 170 -11.32 9.98 5.64
CA MET A 170 -12.44 9.17 5.19
C MET A 170 -12.00 8.34 3.99
N ASP A 171 -12.03 7.03 4.18
CA ASP A 171 -11.98 6.04 3.12
C ASP A 171 -13.33 5.96 2.38
N PHE A 172 -13.28 5.84 1.06
CA PHE A 172 -14.45 5.73 0.19
C PHE A 172 -14.80 4.28 -0.18
N ASP A 173 -13.90 3.34 0.06
CA ASP A 173 -14.01 1.93 -0.30
C ASP A 173 -14.80 1.15 0.75
N MET A 174 -16.09 1.49 0.84
CA MET A 174 -17.03 0.85 1.75
C MET A 174 -18.07 0.01 1.03
N VAL A 175 -18.39 -1.15 1.61
CA VAL A 175 -19.46 -2.00 1.09
C VAL A 175 -20.81 -1.57 1.65
N THR A 176 -21.70 -1.14 0.77
CA THR A 176 -23.08 -0.75 1.11
C THR A 176 -24.08 -1.85 0.69
N VAL A 177 -25.15 -2.01 1.48
CA VAL A 177 -26.25 -2.96 1.22
C VAL A 177 -27.60 -2.31 1.47
N ARG A 178 -28.65 -2.79 0.79
CA ARG A 178 -30.02 -2.28 1.00
C ARG A 178 -30.66 -2.92 2.23
N GLU A 179 -31.58 -2.21 2.88
CA GLU A 179 -32.32 -2.74 4.03
C GLU A 179 -33.39 -3.79 3.64
N ASP A 180 -33.91 -3.73 2.40
CA ASP A 180 -35.04 -4.52 1.88
C ASP A 180 -34.63 -5.83 1.19
N ILE A 181 -33.40 -6.30 1.42
CA ILE A 181 -32.88 -7.56 0.86
C ILE A 181 -32.56 -8.58 1.95
N THR A 182 -32.49 -9.86 1.59
CA THR A 182 -32.15 -10.94 2.51
C THR A 182 -30.64 -11.10 2.71
N LEU A 183 -30.25 -11.68 3.83
CA LEU A 183 -28.85 -12.02 4.13
C LEU A 183 -28.24 -12.95 3.07
N GLU A 184 -29.02 -13.85 2.46
CA GLU A 184 -28.56 -14.68 1.33
C GLU A 184 -28.13 -13.83 0.13
N VAL A 185 -28.91 -12.79 -0.20
CA VAL A 185 -28.59 -11.89 -1.30
C VAL A 185 -27.31 -11.12 -1.00
N VAL A 186 -27.15 -10.65 0.24
CA VAL A 186 -25.91 -10.00 0.71
C VAL A 186 -24.72 -10.94 0.58
N LEU A 187 -24.80 -12.17 1.10
CA LEU A 187 -23.72 -13.16 0.99
C LEU A 187 -23.36 -13.46 -0.46
N ARG A 188 -24.35 -13.57 -1.35
CA ARG A 188 -24.10 -13.77 -2.79
C ARG A 188 -23.44 -12.56 -3.43
N TYR A 189 -23.80 -11.35 -3.01
CA TYR A 189 -23.17 -10.12 -3.46
C TYR A 189 -21.69 -10.05 -3.02
N LEU A 190 -21.40 -10.30 -1.74
CA LEU A 190 -20.03 -10.34 -1.22
C LEU A 190 -19.15 -11.37 -1.93
N ARG A 191 -19.70 -12.53 -2.32
CA ARG A 191 -18.96 -13.56 -3.09
C ARG A 191 -18.61 -13.16 -4.53
N ARG A 192 -19.03 -11.99 -5.00
CA ARG A 192 -18.64 -11.47 -6.32
C ARG A 192 -17.32 -10.70 -6.28
N PHE A 193 -16.87 -10.32 -5.10
CA PHE A 193 -15.59 -9.68 -4.89
C PHE A 193 -14.51 -10.77 -4.87
N ASP A 194 -13.38 -10.50 -5.51
CA ASP A 194 -12.20 -11.35 -5.40
C ASP A 194 -11.61 -11.23 -3.99
N ASP A 195 -11.53 -9.99 -3.48
CA ASP A 195 -11.18 -9.62 -2.11
C ASP A 195 -12.12 -8.49 -1.62
N LEU A 196 -12.41 -8.44 -0.32
CA LEU A 196 -13.19 -7.34 0.27
C LEU A 196 -12.29 -6.14 0.51
N PRO A 197 -12.83 -4.91 0.50
CA PRO A 197 -12.09 -3.73 0.91
C PRO A 197 -11.44 -3.90 2.27
N ASP A 198 -10.34 -3.18 2.49
CA ASP A 198 -9.63 -3.23 3.74
C ASP A 198 -10.56 -2.82 4.90
N HIS A 199 -10.31 -3.43 6.07
CA HIS A 199 -11.10 -3.19 7.27
C HIS A 199 -12.62 -3.47 7.15
N THR A 200 -13.06 -4.29 6.18
CA THR A 200 -14.48 -4.70 6.06
C THR A 200 -14.90 -5.69 7.16
N ASP A 201 -15.20 -5.20 8.36
CA ASP A 201 -15.83 -5.98 9.44
C ASP A 201 -17.35 -5.75 9.53
N LYS A 202 -17.83 -4.70 8.86
CA LYS A 202 -19.21 -4.24 8.82
C LYS A 202 -19.58 -3.77 7.41
N LEU A 203 -20.86 -3.89 7.09
CA LEU A 203 -21.47 -3.36 5.89
C LEU A 203 -22.38 -2.21 6.29
N PHE A 204 -22.42 -1.16 5.47
CA PHE A 204 -23.30 -0.01 5.72
C PHE A 204 -24.67 -0.27 5.08
N VAL A 205 -25.73 -0.17 5.89
CA VAL A 205 -27.10 -0.38 5.43
C VAL A 205 -27.69 0.96 5.00
N VAL A 206 -28.17 1.04 3.76
CA VAL A 206 -28.70 2.28 3.17
C VAL A 206 -30.11 2.11 2.61
N ASP A 207 -30.90 3.19 2.63
CA ASP A 207 -32.21 3.27 1.97
C ASP A 207 -32.05 3.48 0.45
N ARG A 208 -33.12 3.68 -0.32
CA ARG A 208 -33.03 3.86 -1.80
C ARG A 208 -32.48 5.20 -2.26
N ASP A 209 -32.40 6.18 -1.36
CA ASP A 209 -31.87 7.51 -1.59
C ASP A 209 -30.43 7.65 -1.04
N ASP A 210 -29.79 6.50 -0.72
CA ASP A 210 -28.44 6.37 -0.16
C ASP A 210 -28.25 7.02 1.22
N HIS A 211 -29.34 7.16 1.99
CA HIS A 211 -29.22 7.54 3.40
C HIS A 211 -28.80 6.35 4.25
N LEU A 212 -27.83 6.58 5.14
CA LEU A 212 -27.39 5.60 6.12
C LEU A 212 -28.51 5.27 7.12
N MET A 213 -28.93 4.01 7.14
CA MET A 213 -29.97 3.47 8.02
C MET A 213 -29.37 2.70 9.21
N GLY A 214 -28.20 2.10 9.02
CA GLY A 214 -27.55 1.31 10.08
C GLY A 214 -26.31 0.59 9.60
N ILE A 215 -25.88 -0.40 10.38
CA ILE A 215 -24.71 -1.24 10.10
C ILE A 215 -25.08 -2.71 10.25
N LEU A 216 -24.52 -3.56 9.39
CA LEU A 216 -24.64 -5.00 9.46
C LEU A 216 -23.24 -5.61 9.64
N SER A 217 -22.97 -6.22 10.79
CA SER A 217 -21.68 -6.89 11.00
C SER A 217 -21.60 -8.20 10.21
N LEU A 218 -20.38 -8.60 9.85
CA LEU A 218 -20.15 -9.91 9.25
C LEU A 218 -20.53 -11.05 10.21
N GLU A 219 -20.38 -10.86 11.52
CA GLU A 219 -20.86 -11.84 12.52
C GLU A 219 -22.38 -12.05 12.41
N SER A 220 -23.15 -10.97 12.42
CA SER A 220 -24.60 -11.02 12.28
C SER A 220 -25.02 -11.66 10.97
N LEU A 221 -24.32 -11.37 9.87
CA LEU A 221 -24.57 -11.97 8.57
C LEU A 221 -24.37 -13.51 8.57
N LEU A 222 -23.44 -14.02 9.37
CA LEU A 222 -23.09 -15.45 9.42
C LEU A 222 -23.97 -16.28 10.36
N ILE A 223 -24.45 -15.70 11.47
CA ILE A 223 -25.19 -16.45 12.51
C ILE A 223 -26.71 -16.47 12.32
N ASN A 224 -27.26 -15.52 11.54
CA ASN A 224 -28.69 -15.41 11.30
C ASN A 224 -29.15 -16.27 10.12
N ASP A 225 -30.46 -16.52 10.02
CA ASP A 225 -31.04 -17.29 8.92
C ASP A 225 -30.87 -16.51 7.60
N PRO A 226 -30.31 -17.12 6.53
CA PRO A 226 -30.10 -16.46 5.24
C PRO A 226 -31.36 -15.83 4.62
N GLU A 227 -32.55 -16.32 4.96
CA GLU A 227 -33.83 -15.79 4.48
C GLU A 227 -34.29 -14.55 5.26
N THR A 228 -33.58 -14.18 6.33
CA THR A 228 -33.88 -12.98 7.13
C THR A 228 -33.54 -11.72 6.33
N GLU A 229 -34.38 -10.70 6.40
CA GLU A 229 -34.09 -9.39 5.80
C GLU A 229 -33.06 -8.62 6.64
N VAL A 230 -32.23 -7.79 5.98
CA VAL A 230 -31.19 -6.98 6.63
C VAL A 230 -31.80 -6.09 7.72
N VAL A 231 -32.96 -5.48 7.48
CA VAL A 231 -33.65 -4.61 8.45
C VAL A 231 -34.10 -5.32 9.73
N ALA A 232 -34.19 -6.66 9.71
CA ALA A 232 -34.69 -7.44 10.84
C ALA A 232 -33.59 -7.91 11.81
N VAL A 233 -32.32 -7.63 11.49
CA VAL A 233 -31.12 -8.03 12.24
C VAL A 233 -30.55 -6.83 12.99
#